data_AF-W1W9R0-F1
#
_entry.id   AF-W1W9R0-F1
#
_cell.length_a   1.000
_cell.length_b   1.000
_cell.length_c   1.000
_cell.angle_alpha   90.00
_cell.angle_beta   90.00
_cell.angle_gamma   90.00
#
_symmetry.space_group_name_H-M   'P 1'
#
loop_
_entity.id
_entity.type
_entity.pdbx_description
1 polymer ?
#
loop_
_entity_poly.entity_id
_entity_poly.type
_entity_poly.pdbx_seq_one_letter_code
_entity_poly.pdbx_strand_id
1 'polypeptide(L)'
;DADGKILTVKVSEAEVKKSAVSAVTVSTDTTDADNPLTVTGTPSADGTTKDYKVTIDGTKVATKTKLSYKANDGTAKQVSLADGLNFKDGTLTTATIDDAGVVKYDVKTAAITAGTDGTITGPSTDGVATAKNVADAINAAKKASKTEITANDDEAANATTGNVKLTSTTAADGHTVYNVKLNDRLTFGTGANAIVIDGTAGKATIGSAAIDGVNNTITTGGNKAVTLDGTTGTITGKAANIGGVTVDGTNNHVTGLANTTWDGNAVSGRAATEDQLKVVADAAANQTWQITADKDAATSGKQTGTKTDAKVGKDAKVTMIAGENITINQNERDFTYSLNKDLVNMNSASFNGTGNNTTVING
;
A
#
# COMPACT_ATOMS: atom_id res chain seq x y z
N ASP A 1 66.50 133.65 2.06
CA ASP A 1 67.02 134.81 1.30
C ASP A 1 68.54 134.79 1.38
N ALA A 2 69.17 135.65 0.59
CA ALA A 2 70.58 135.60 0.24
C ALA A 2 71.54 136.05 1.36
N ASP A 3 71.48 135.41 2.54
CA ASP A 3 72.46 135.55 3.60
C ASP A 3 72.64 134.20 4.28
N GLY A 4 73.87 133.71 4.37
CA GLY A 4 74.25 132.40 4.92
C GLY A 4 73.98 132.21 6.42
N LYS A 5 72.72 132.34 6.84
CA LYS A 5 72.23 131.88 8.13
C LYS A 5 71.99 130.38 8.04
N ILE A 6 72.69 129.63 8.87
CA ILE A 6 72.28 128.27 9.21
C ILE A 6 70.88 128.38 9.85
N LEU A 7 69.84 128.10 9.06
CA LEU A 7 68.48 127.97 9.58
C LEU A 7 68.40 126.67 10.37
N THR A 8 68.46 126.77 11.70
CA THR A 8 68.12 125.65 12.57
C THR A 8 66.60 125.50 12.61
N VAL A 9 66.04 124.66 11.74
CA VAL A 9 64.61 124.34 11.76
C VAL A 9 64.35 123.46 12.99
N LYS A 10 63.72 124.02 14.02
CA LYS A 10 63.23 123.23 15.16
C LYS A 10 61.89 122.62 14.77
N VAL A 11 61.89 121.33 14.47
CA VAL A 11 60.65 120.58 14.23
C VAL A 11 60.16 120.05 15.57
N SER A 12 58.91 120.36 15.93
CA SER A 12 58.28 119.80 17.13
C SER A 12 58.01 118.31 16.91
N GLU A 13 58.67 117.47 17.69
CA GLU A 13 58.47 116.02 17.62
C GLU A 13 57.00 115.63 17.82
N ALA A 14 56.26 116.36 18.67
CA ALA A 14 54.83 116.14 18.89
C ALA A 14 53.97 116.46 17.66
N GLU A 15 54.31 117.52 16.93
CA GLU A 15 53.58 117.92 15.70
C GLU A 15 53.92 116.99 14.52
N VAL A 16 55.17 116.51 14.43
CA VAL A 16 55.54 115.45 13.48
C VAL A 16 54.77 114.17 13.77
N LYS A 17 54.65 113.78 15.06
CA LYS A 17 53.89 112.60 15.48
C LYS A 17 52.39 112.72 15.17
N LYS A 18 51.76 113.87 15.43
CA LYS A 18 50.35 114.12 15.06
C LYS A 18 50.11 114.07 13.56
N SER A 19 50.99 114.70 12.78
CA SER A 19 50.92 114.67 11.31
C SER A 19 51.05 113.24 10.79
N ALA A 20 52.01 112.48 11.35
CA ALA A 20 52.18 111.07 11.04
C ALA A 20 50.94 110.23 11.39
N VAL A 21 50.33 110.44 12.57
CA VAL A 21 49.07 109.78 12.98
C VAL A 21 47.90 110.11 12.05
N SER A 22 47.77 111.37 11.62
CA SER A 22 46.70 111.82 10.72
C SER A 22 46.83 111.27 9.30
N ALA A 23 48.06 110.97 8.87
CA ALA A 23 48.37 110.41 7.56
C ALA A 23 48.06 108.90 7.47
N VAL A 24 47.88 108.19 8.59
CA VAL A 24 47.55 106.76 8.60
C VAL A 24 46.08 106.56 8.23
N THR A 25 45.84 106.04 7.03
CA THR A 25 44.52 105.59 6.57
C THR A 25 44.37 104.09 6.81
N VAL A 26 43.18 103.69 7.26
CA VAL A 26 42.78 102.28 7.35
C VAL A 26 41.56 102.09 6.49
N SER A 27 41.66 101.23 5.49
CA SER A 27 40.55 100.89 4.59
C SER A 27 39.99 99.54 5.00
N THR A 28 38.71 99.52 5.36
CA THR A 28 37.89 98.31 5.37
C THR A 28 36.98 98.36 4.15
N ASP A 29 36.55 97.21 3.64
CA ASP A 29 35.54 97.20 2.58
C ASP A 29 34.21 97.74 3.14
N THR A 30 33.89 98.99 2.80
CA THR A 30 32.71 99.71 3.30
C THR A 30 31.52 99.61 2.35
N THR A 31 31.70 99.04 1.15
CA THR A 31 30.60 98.83 0.19
C THR A 31 29.93 97.48 0.40
N ASP A 32 30.64 96.53 1.00
CA ASP A 32 30.11 95.25 1.44
C ASP A 32 29.42 95.37 2.81
N ALA A 33 28.08 95.43 2.80
CA ALA A 33 27.26 95.51 4.02
C ALA A 33 27.49 94.31 4.98
N ASP A 34 27.99 93.20 4.46
CA ASP A 34 28.30 91.97 5.21
C ASP A 34 29.80 91.82 5.50
N ASN A 35 30.60 92.87 5.39
CA ASN A 35 32.01 92.84 5.79
C ASN A 35 32.13 92.43 7.28
N PRO A 36 32.85 91.34 7.62
CA PRO A 36 32.99 90.88 9.00
C PRO A 36 33.98 91.69 9.83
N LEU A 37 34.86 92.47 9.21
CA LEU A 37 35.89 93.24 9.90
C LEU A 37 35.43 94.68 10.13
N THR A 38 35.49 95.12 11.38
CA THR A 38 35.36 96.56 11.67
C THR A 38 36.65 97.05 12.34
N VAL A 39 37.14 98.20 11.87
CA VAL A 39 38.31 98.85 12.46
C VAL A 39 37.91 100.22 12.95
N THR A 40 38.15 100.46 14.23
CA THR A 40 37.87 101.74 14.89
C THR A 40 39.18 102.31 15.43
N GLY A 41 39.57 103.49 14.94
CA GLY A 41 40.78 104.16 15.37
C GLY A 41 40.48 105.24 16.39
N THR A 42 41.11 105.17 17.56
CA THR A 42 40.95 106.14 18.65
C THR A 42 42.28 106.87 18.88
N PRO A 43 42.38 108.17 18.59
CA PRO A 43 43.59 108.93 18.88
C PRO A 43 43.77 109.09 20.39
N SER A 44 45.03 109.07 20.83
CA SER A 44 45.42 109.46 22.19
C SER A 44 45.01 110.91 22.50
N ALA A 45 44.86 111.25 23.78
CA ALA A 45 44.43 112.58 24.20
C ALA A 45 45.35 113.71 23.71
N ASP A 46 46.64 113.43 23.50
CA ASP A 46 47.61 114.38 22.94
C ASP A 46 47.77 114.28 21.41
N GLY A 47 47.07 113.34 20.76
CA GLY A 47 47.06 113.11 19.32
C GLY A 47 48.35 112.54 18.75
N THR A 48 49.35 112.22 19.58
CA THR A 48 50.67 111.78 19.11
C THR A 48 50.72 110.30 18.76
N THR A 49 49.71 109.53 19.19
CA THR A 49 49.51 108.11 18.85
C THR A 49 48.03 107.84 18.57
N LYS A 50 47.72 106.72 17.89
CA LYS A 50 46.36 106.27 17.60
C LYS A 50 46.26 104.77 17.71
N ASP A 51 45.37 104.31 18.57
CA ASP A 51 45.12 102.90 18.79
C ASP A 51 44.01 102.43 17.86
N TYR A 52 44.24 101.29 17.19
CA TYR A 52 43.26 100.71 16.29
C TYR A 52 42.69 99.45 16.91
N LYS A 53 41.40 99.50 17.25
CA LYS A 53 40.64 98.33 17.67
C LYS A 53 40.04 97.67 16.44
N VAL A 54 40.49 96.44 16.18
CA VAL A 54 39.93 95.57 15.14
C VAL A 54 38.96 94.60 15.81
N THR A 55 37.74 94.48 15.29
CA THR A 55 36.77 93.47 15.73
C THR A 55 36.32 92.63 14.54
N ILE A 56 35.93 91.39 14.84
CA ILE A 56 35.41 90.43 13.88
C ILE A 56 33.97 90.09 14.28
N ASP A 57 33.04 90.26 13.35
CA ASP A 57 31.66 89.79 13.48
C ASP A 57 31.57 88.33 13.03
N GLY A 58 31.56 87.42 14.00
CA GLY A 58 31.49 85.98 13.75
C GLY A 58 30.25 85.54 12.97
N THR A 59 29.15 86.28 13.01
CA THR A 59 27.93 85.94 12.27
C THR A 59 28.10 86.20 10.78
N LYS A 60 28.70 87.35 10.41
CA LYS A 60 29.05 87.68 9.03
C LYS A 60 30.14 86.78 8.46
N VAL A 61 31.13 86.42 9.29
CA VAL A 61 32.13 85.40 8.92
C VAL A 61 31.44 84.06 8.63
N ALA A 62 30.51 83.62 9.47
CA ALA A 62 29.81 82.35 9.28
C ALA A 62 28.95 82.32 8.00
N THR A 63 28.29 83.43 7.65
CA THR A 63 27.48 83.50 6.42
C THR A 63 28.34 83.45 5.14
N LYS A 64 29.51 84.10 5.16
CA LYS A 64 30.41 84.18 4.00
C LYS A 64 31.32 82.97 3.83
N THR A 65 31.73 82.35 4.93
CA THR A 65 32.58 81.17 4.89
C THR A 65 31.77 79.98 4.39
N LYS A 66 32.24 79.33 3.31
CA LYS A 66 31.59 78.14 2.73
C LYS A 66 32.30 76.87 3.18
N LEU A 67 31.51 75.88 3.56
CA LEU A 67 31.94 74.51 3.79
C LEU A 67 31.73 73.73 2.49
N SER A 68 32.82 73.16 1.93
CA SER A 68 32.76 72.30 0.74
C SER A 68 32.70 70.82 1.14
N TYR A 69 31.79 70.05 0.57
CA TYR A 69 31.59 68.63 0.86
C TYR A 69 31.25 67.82 -0.39
N LYS A 70 31.49 66.51 -0.33
CA LYS A 70 31.28 65.55 -1.43
C LYS A 70 30.62 64.27 -0.91
N ALA A 71 29.82 63.64 -1.75
CA ALA A 71 29.38 62.26 -1.53
C ALA A 71 30.11 61.37 -2.55
N ASN A 72 30.75 60.30 -2.09
CA ASN A 72 31.42 59.28 -2.91
C ASN A 72 32.28 59.87 -4.03
N ASP A 73 33.22 60.76 -3.68
CA ASP A 73 34.15 61.43 -4.61
C ASP A 73 33.52 62.27 -5.73
N GLY A 74 32.22 62.54 -5.66
CA GLY A 74 31.50 63.34 -6.67
C GLY A 74 31.86 64.83 -6.70
N THR A 75 31.09 65.59 -7.47
CA THR A 75 31.23 67.05 -7.56
C THR A 75 31.05 67.71 -6.20
N ALA A 76 31.91 68.69 -5.89
CA ALA A 76 31.84 69.43 -4.64
C ALA A 76 30.54 70.24 -4.56
N LYS A 77 29.83 70.10 -3.43
CA LYS A 77 28.71 70.94 -3.03
C LYS A 77 29.17 71.88 -1.92
N GLN A 78 28.46 73.00 -1.74
CA GLN A 78 28.81 74.01 -0.75
C GLN A 78 27.59 74.41 0.08
N VAL A 79 27.84 74.70 1.36
CA VAL A 79 26.88 75.31 2.29
C VAL A 79 27.58 76.40 3.09
N SER A 80 26.86 77.39 3.63
CA SER A 80 27.51 78.36 4.52
C SER A 80 27.81 77.75 5.89
N LEU A 81 28.78 78.31 6.61
CA LEU A 81 29.02 77.93 8.01
C LEU A 81 27.82 78.30 8.90
N ALA A 82 27.06 79.33 8.54
CA ALA A 82 25.82 79.71 9.23
C ALA A 82 24.67 78.70 9.04
N ASP A 83 24.50 78.15 7.83
CA ASP A 83 23.45 77.17 7.53
C ASP A 83 23.80 75.76 8.03
N GLY A 84 25.09 75.43 8.11
CA GLY A 84 25.58 74.12 8.55
C GLY A 84 25.21 72.96 7.61
N LEU A 85 25.56 71.74 8.02
CA LEU A 85 25.19 70.52 7.27
C LEU A 85 23.83 70.00 7.76
N ASN A 86 22.90 69.76 6.84
CA ASN A 86 21.59 69.19 7.15
C ASN A 86 21.53 67.71 6.72
N PHE A 87 21.62 66.81 7.71
CA PHE A 87 21.51 65.36 7.51
C PHE A 87 20.04 64.95 7.55
N LYS A 88 19.58 64.27 6.50
CA LYS A 88 18.18 63.84 6.35
C LYS A 88 18.07 62.32 6.29
N ASP A 89 16.92 61.82 6.68
CA ASP A 89 16.51 60.43 6.50
C ASP A 89 16.64 59.98 5.04
N GLY A 90 17.14 58.74 4.88
CA GLY A 90 17.02 58.00 3.62
C GLY A 90 15.75 57.14 3.60
N THR A 91 15.56 56.39 2.51
CA THR A 91 14.45 55.44 2.38
C THR A 91 14.43 54.42 3.51
N LEU A 92 15.61 53.87 3.86
CA LEU A 92 15.77 52.82 4.87
C LEU A 92 16.67 53.25 6.04
N THR A 93 16.98 54.53 6.18
CA THR A 93 17.81 55.05 7.26
C THR A 93 17.20 56.30 7.88
N THR A 94 17.48 56.52 9.15
CA THR A 94 17.12 57.73 9.89
C THR A 94 18.39 58.46 10.33
N ALA A 95 18.44 59.75 10.05
CA ALA A 95 19.57 60.59 10.42
C ALA A 95 19.34 61.16 11.83
N THR A 96 20.33 61.04 12.71
CA THR A 96 20.31 61.65 14.03
C THR A 96 21.62 62.39 14.31
N ILE A 97 21.53 63.45 15.09
CA ILE A 97 22.68 64.28 15.47
C ILE A 97 22.65 64.42 16.99
N ASP A 98 23.70 63.93 17.65
CA ASP A 98 23.89 64.05 19.09
C ASP A 98 24.81 65.25 19.41
N ASP A 99 25.07 65.47 20.70
CA ASP A 99 26.00 66.48 21.19
C ASP A 99 27.38 66.42 20.49
N ALA A 100 28.04 67.57 20.42
CA ALA A 100 29.33 67.76 19.74
C ALA A 100 29.35 67.39 18.24
N GLY A 101 28.20 67.28 17.59
CA GLY A 101 28.10 67.07 16.14
C GLY A 101 28.33 65.61 15.72
N VAL A 102 28.13 64.65 16.62
CA VAL A 102 28.17 63.22 16.27
C VAL A 102 26.95 62.88 15.41
N VAL A 103 27.19 62.53 14.15
CA VAL A 103 26.15 62.15 13.18
C VAL A 103 26.03 60.63 13.13
N LYS A 104 24.80 60.14 13.25
CA LYS A 104 24.47 58.72 13.12
C LYS A 104 23.42 58.51 12.02
N TYR A 105 23.50 57.34 11.38
CA TYR A 105 22.51 56.86 10.43
C TYR A 105 22.07 55.47 10.87
N ASP A 106 20.94 55.43 11.56
CA ASP A 106 20.35 54.17 12.00
C ASP A 106 19.53 53.55 10.86
N VAL A 107 19.56 52.23 10.75
CA VAL A 107 18.77 51.51 9.74
C VAL A 107 17.34 51.33 10.25
N LYS A 108 16.36 51.61 9.38
CA LYS A 108 14.94 51.33 9.62
C LYS A 108 14.71 49.82 9.57
N THR A 109 14.84 49.17 10.72
CA THR A 109 14.65 47.72 10.83
C THR A 109 13.18 47.36 10.80
N ALA A 110 12.84 46.24 10.17
CA ALA A 110 11.52 45.66 10.24
C ALA A 110 11.59 44.16 10.53
N ALA A 111 10.58 43.66 11.26
CA ALA A 111 10.45 42.25 11.53
C ALA A 111 9.67 41.56 10.41
N ILE A 112 10.12 40.36 10.06
CA ILE A 112 9.32 39.41 9.29
C ILE A 112 8.84 38.31 10.24
N THR A 113 7.69 37.73 9.95
CA THR A 113 7.04 36.75 10.85
C THR A 113 6.65 35.49 10.08
N ALA A 114 6.79 34.34 10.74
CA ALA A 114 6.32 33.07 10.20
C ALA A 114 4.85 32.87 10.56
N GLY A 115 4.03 32.53 9.57
CA GLY A 115 2.67 32.05 9.74
C GLY A 115 2.64 30.63 10.29
N THR A 116 1.49 30.25 10.87
CA THR A 116 1.25 28.88 11.37
C THR A 116 1.15 27.83 10.26
N ASP A 117 1.03 28.27 9.00
CA ASP A 117 0.99 27.46 7.78
C ASP A 117 2.37 27.31 7.11
N GLY A 118 3.43 27.81 7.74
CA GLY A 118 4.79 27.78 7.19
C GLY A 118 5.09 28.89 6.19
N THR A 119 4.19 29.86 5.98
CA THR A 119 4.49 31.06 5.18
C THR A 119 5.35 32.05 5.96
N ILE A 120 6.07 32.92 5.26
CA ILE A 120 6.78 34.06 5.86
C ILE A 120 6.14 35.34 5.32
N THR A 121 5.77 36.23 6.22
CA THR A 121 5.14 37.53 5.89
C THR A 121 6.03 38.68 6.34
N GLY A 122 6.02 39.75 5.56
CA GLY A 122 6.68 41.01 5.88
C GLY A 122 5.69 42.11 6.27
N PRO A 123 6.20 43.26 6.74
CA PRO A 123 5.39 44.45 7.00
C PRO A 123 4.76 45.02 5.72
N SER A 124 3.75 45.89 5.87
CA SER A 124 3.11 46.59 4.75
C SER A 124 3.96 47.69 4.10
N THR A 125 5.09 48.04 4.72
CA THR A 125 6.03 49.06 4.26
C THR A 125 7.43 48.49 4.26
N ASP A 126 8.25 48.84 3.27
CA ASP A 126 9.62 48.35 3.15
C ASP A 126 10.46 48.66 4.39
N GLY A 127 11.29 47.68 4.80
CA GLY A 127 12.19 47.78 5.93
C GLY A 127 13.28 46.71 5.87
N VAL A 128 14.33 46.86 6.66
CA VAL A 128 15.47 45.93 6.65
C VAL A 128 15.30 44.87 7.75
N ALA A 129 15.24 43.60 7.38
CA ALA A 129 15.28 42.51 8.35
C ALA A 129 16.73 42.25 8.78
N THR A 130 16.94 42.03 10.08
CA THR A 130 18.25 41.58 10.57
C THR A 130 18.47 40.11 10.23
N ALA A 131 19.73 39.66 10.15
CA ALA A 131 20.06 38.24 9.95
C ALA A 131 19.39 37.35 11.01
N LYS A 132 19.26 37.85 12.25
CA LYS A 132 18.53 37.17 13.32
C LYS A 132 17.04 37.05 13.02
N ASN A 133 16.38 38.11 12.55
CA ASN A 133 14.96 38.04 12.18
C ASN A 133 14.72 37.03 11.06
N VAL A 134 15.61 36.99 10.05
CA VAL A 134 15.50 36.04 8.94
C VAL A 134 15.67 34.60 9.42
N ALA A 135 16.69 34.32 10.21
CA ALA A 135 16.92 32.98 10.75
C ALA A 135 15.77 32.52 11.66
N ASP A 136 15.29 33.38 12.56
CA ASP A 136 14.19 33.07 13.47
C ASP A 136 12.90 32.78 12.67
N ALA A 137 12.56 33.60 11.66
CA ALA A 137 11.38 33.39 10.83
C ALA A 137 11.47 32.12 9.98
N ILE A 138 12.61 31.82 9.36
CA ILE A 138 12.79 30.58 8.58
C ILE A 138 12.68 29.35 9.48
N ASN A 139 13.32 29.37 10.65
CA ASN A 139 13.26 28.24 11.60
C ASN A 139 11.84 28.06 12.15
N ALA A 140 11.14 29.15 12.45
CA ALA A 140 9.73 29.11 12.87
C ALA A 140 8.82 28.57 11.76
N ALA A 141 8.98 29.04 10.53
CA ALA A 141 8.22 28.58 9.36
C ALA A 141 8.46 27.08 9.10
N LYS A 142 9.72 26.63 9.12
CA LYS A 142 10.09 25.21 8.99
C LYS A 142 9.43 24.36 10.06
N LYS A 143 9.35 24.85 11.30
CA LYS A 143 8.69 24.15 12.41
C LYS A 143 7.15 24.14 12.26
N ALA A 144 6.58 25.19 11.68
CA ALA A 144 5.15 25.31 11.44
C ALA A 144 4.68 24.48 10.24
N SER A 145 5.54 24.25 9.24
CA SER A 145 5.27 23.34 8.12
C SER A 145 5.07 21.90 8.62
N LYS A 146 3.85 21.40 8.53
CA LYS A 146 3.49 20.04 8.91
C LYS A 146 3.31 19.17 7.67
N THR A 147 3.89 17.99 7.70
CA THR A 147 3.56 16.89 6.78
C THR A 147 2.94 15.79 7.61
N GLU A 148 1.64 15.55 7.40
CA GLU A 148 0.90 14.50 8.08
C GLU A 148 0.64 13.36 7.10
N ILE A 149 1.10 12.17 7.47
CA ILE A 149 0.82 10.92 6.76
C ILE A 149 0.35 9.94 7.81
N THR A 150 -0.87 9.45 7.65
CA THR A 150 -1.47 8.43 8.52
C THR A 150 -1.87 7.21 7.68
N ALA A 151 -2.17 6.10 8.34
CA ALA A 151 -2.68 4.90 7.70
C ALA A 151 -3.74 4.23 8.59
N ASN A 152 -4.56 3.33 8.04
CA ASN A 152 -5.56 2.55 8.77
C ASN A 152 -6.44 3.38 9.72
N ASP A 153 -7.13 4.41 9.19
CA ASP A 153 -7.98 5.31 9.98
C ASP A 153 -7.17 6.11 11.03
N ASP A 154 -6.24 6.92 10.53
CA ASP A 154 -5.47 7.90 11.31
C ASP A 154 -4.44 7.35 12.31
N GLU A 155 -3.99 6.10 12.13
CA GLU A 155 -2.84 5.58 12.89
C GLU A 155 -1.53 6.28 12.49
N ALA A 156 -0.77 6.67 13.50
CA ALA A 156 0.53 7.31 13.33
C ALA A 156 1.60 6.33 12.83
N ALA A 157 2.61 6.86 12.13
CA ALA A 157 3.78 6.09 11.71
C ALA A 157 4.47 5.40 12.90
N ASN A 158 5.01 4.20 12.66
CA ASN A 158 5.60 3.29 13.66
C ASN A 158 4.64 2.71 14.71
N ALA A 159 3.35 3.03 14.65
CA ALA A 159 2.31 2.52 15.56
C ALA A 159 1.14 1.85 14.83
N THR A 160 1.23 1.65 13.50
CA THR A 160 0.15 1.07 12.71
C THR A 160 -0.13 -0.40 13.07
N THR A 161 -1.40 -0.76 13.20
CA THR A 161 -1.88 -2.11 13.51
C THR A 161 -2.74 -2.74 12.41
N GLY A 162 -3.27 -1.93 11.48
CA GLY A 162 -4.09 -2.42 10.36
C GLY A 162 -3.30 -3.08 9.22
N ASN A 163 -3.88 -3.05 8.01
CA ASN A 163 -3.31 -3.73 6.84
C ASN A 163 -2.09 -3.03 6.27
N VAL A 164 -2.02 -1.71 6.39
CA VAL A 164 -0.90 -0.90 5.93
C VAL A 164 0.08 -0.71 7.08
N LYS A 165 1.34 -1.06 6.87
CA LYS A 165 2.44 -0.73 7.76
C LYS A 165 3.06 0.58 7.32
N LEU A 166 2.88 1.61 8.13
CA LEU A 166 3.53 2.91 7.97
C LEU A 166 4.67 3.01 8.98
N THR A 167 5.88 3.23 8.49
CA THR A 167 7.06 3.47 9.32
C THR A 167 7.71 4.78 8.95
N SER A 168 8.32 5.45 9.93
CA SER A 168 9.05 6.68 9.71
C SER A 168 10.41 6.65 10.40
N THR A 169 11.42 7.15 9.71
CA THR A 169 12.78 7.33 10.24
C THR A 169 13.28 8.73 9.94
N THR A 170 14.03 9.33 10.86
CA THR A 170 14.71 10.60 10.63
C THR A 170 16.03 10.35 9.90
N ALA A 171 16.21 10.98 8.74
CA ALA A 171 17.47 10.93 7.99
C ALA A 171 18.55 11.82 8.62
N ALA A 172 19.80 11.70 8.15
CA ALA A 172 20.95 12.42 8.72
C ALA A 172 20.87 13.95 8.56
N ASP A 173 20.19 14.44 7.54
CA ASP A 173 19.88 15.85 7.28
C ASP A 173 18.59 16.33 8.00
N GLY A 174 17.99 15.47 8.81
CA GLY A 174 16.85 15.78 9.68
C GLY A 174 15.47 15.72 9.02
N HIS A 175 15.34 15.35 7.74
CA HIS A 175 14.01 15.11 7.15
C HIS A 175 13.47 13.73 7.53
N THR A 176 12.15 13.57 7.49
CA THR A 176 11.48 12.29 7.79
C THR A 176 11.29 11.49 6.50
N VAL A 177 11.78 10.26 6.48
CA VAL A 177 11.51 9.26 5.44
C VAL A 177 10.36 8.39 5.89
N TYR A 178 9.29 8.33 5.10
CA TYR A 178 8.16 7.43 5.32
C TYR A 178 8.25 6.23 4.40
N ASN A 179 8.13 5.03 4.96
CA ASN A 179 8.06 3.78 4.20
C ASN A 179 6.69 3.14 4.41
N VAL A 180 5.99 2.89 3.31
CA VAL A 180 4.64 2.34 3.26
C VAL A 180 4.69 0.98 2.61
N LYS A 181 4.19 -0.04 3.31
CA LYS A 181 3.99 -1.37 2.74
C LYS A 181 2.74 -2.03 3.30
N LEU A 182 2.30 -3.11 2.67
CA LEU A 182 1.30 -3.99 3.27
C LEU A 182 1.95 -4.87 4.34
N ASN A 183 1.19 -5.21 5.38
CA ASN A 183 1.56 -6.26 6.32
C ASN A 183 1.48 -7.64 5.65
N ASP A 184 2.28 -8.59 6.12
CA ASP A 184 2.29 -9.97 5.58
C ASP A 184 0.95 -10.68 5.82
N ARG A 185 0.22 -10.25 6.87
CA ARG A 185 -1.14 -10.65 7.17
C ARG A 185 -2.10 -9.48 6.94
N LEU A 186 -3.08 -9.70 6.07
CA LEU A 186 -4.12 -8.75 5.71
C LEU A 186 -5.48 -9.25 6.18
N THR A 187 -6.29 -8.37 6.75
CA THR A 187 -7.65 -8.66 7.20
C THR A 187 -8.62 -7.67 6.58
N PHE A 188 -9.64 -8.16 5.89
CA PHE A 188 -10.71 -7.38 5.29
C PHE A 188 -12.03 -7.70 5.98
N GLY A 189 -12.76 -6.66 6.38
CA GLY A 189 -14.00 -6.81 7.16
C GLY A 189 -13.73 -7.28 8.59
N THR A 190 -14.81 -7.63 9.30
CA THR A 190 -14.78 -8.02 10.71
C THR A 190 -15.71 -9.20 10.97
N GLY A 191 -15.53 -9.85 12.14
CA GLY A 191 -16.39 -10.94 12.58
C GLY A 191 -16.32 -12.19 11.68
N ALA A 192 -17.45 -12.90 11.57
CA ALA A 192 -17.52 -14.18 10.86
C ALA A 192 -17.39 -14.09 9.33
N ASN A 193 -17.45 -12.88 8.77
CA ASN A 193 -17.31 -12.63 7.33
C ASN A 193 -15.91 -12.09 6.97
N ALA A 194 -15.01 -12.01 7.95
CA ALA A 194 -13.67 -11.50 7.71
C ALA A 194 -12.94 -12.37 6.67
N ILE A 195 -12.20 -11.70 5.80
CA ILE A 195 -11.26 -12.33 4.89
C ILE A 195 -9.86 -12.07 5.41
N VAL A 196 -9.12 -13.13 5.67
CA VAL A 196 -7.74 -13.05 6.12
C VAL A 196 -6.85 -13.67 5.06
N ILE A 197 -5.82 -12.94 4.63
CA ILE A 197 -4.74 -13.47 3.79
C ILE A 197 -3.46 -13.37 4.60
N ASP A 198 -2.86 -14.51 4.92
CA ASP A 198 -1.69 -14.61 5.76
C ASP A 198 -0.53 -15.19 4.95
N GLY A 199 0.30 -14.30 4.40
CA GLY A 199 1.47 -14.66 3.61
C GLY A 199 2.57 -15.32 4.42
N THR A 200 2.66 -15.04 5.73
CA THR A 200 3.61 -15.70 6.62
C THR A 200 3.24 -17.16 6.85
N ALA A 201 1.96 -17.43 7.09
CA ALA A 201 1.46 -18.79 7.28
C ALA A 201 1.20 -19.52 5.95
N GLY A 202 1.15 -18.82 4.81
CA GLY A 202 0.74 -19.37 3.52
C GLY A 202 -0.74 -19.77 3.49
N LYS A 203 -1.59 -19.06 4.23
CA LYS A 203 -3.02 -19.41 4.41
C LYS A 203 -3.95 -18.28 4.01
N ALA A 204 -5.16 -18.64 3.62
CA ALA A 204 -6.26 -17.70 3.47
C ALA A 204 -7.50 -18.21 4.20
N THR A 205 -8.30 -17.30 4.73
CA THR A 205 -9.59 -17.58 5.36
C THR A 205 -10.62 -16.66 4.76
N ILE A 206 -11.75 -17.20 4.30
CA ILE A 206 -12.86 -16.45 3.72
C ILE A 206 -14.11 -16.84 4.52
N GLY A 207 -14.45 -16.02 5.51
CA GLY A 207 -15.43 -16.36 6.52
C GLY A 207 -15.03 -17.62 7.31
N SER A 208 -15.77 -18.71 7.15
CA SER A 208 -15.44 -20.01 7.79
C SER A 208 -14.67 -20.98 6.89
N ALA A 209 -14.50 -20.66 5.60
CA ALA A 209 -13.70 -21.47 4.70
C ALA A 209 -12.21 -21.14 4.86
N ALA A 210 -11.36 -22.15 4.71
CA ALA A 210 -9.92 -22.01 4.85
C ALA A 210 -9.19 -22.63 3.66
N ILE A 211 -8.11 -21.98 3.25
CA ILE A 211 -7.13 -22.47 2.30
C ILE A 211 -5.81 -22.56 3.05
N ASP A 212 -5.21 -23.74 3.09
CA ASP A 212 -3.90 -23.98 3.65
C ASP A 212 -2.96 -24.36 2.51
N GLY A 213 -2.25 -23.36 1.98
CA GLY A 213 -1.32 -23.55 0.87
C GLY A 213 -0.08 -24.35 1.26
N VAL A 214 0.26 -24.43 2.56
CA VAL A 214 1.38 -25.25 3.04
C VAL A 214 1.03 -26.73 3.00
N ASN A 215 -0.18 -27.06 3.44
CA ASN A 215 -0.67 -28.45 3.45
C ASN A 215 -1.42 -28.84 2.16
N ASN A 216 -1.50 -27.94 1.18
CA ASN A 216 -2.27 -28.11 -0.07
C ASN A 216 -3.74 -28.49 0.17
N THR A 217 -4.39 -27.90 1.18
CA THR A 217 -5.79 -28.21 1.50
C THR A 217 -6.72 -27.02 1.31
N ILE A 218 -7.96 -27.31 0.91
CA ILE A 218 -9.06 -26.34 0.90
C ILE A 218 -10.21 -26.95 1.70
N THR A 219 -10.68 -26.25 2.73
CA THR A 219 -11.80 -26.71 3.54
C THR A 219 -12.92 -25.68 3.50
N THR A 220 -14.11 -26.10 3.08
CA THR A 220 -15.31 -25.28 3.25
C THR A 220 -15.73 -25.27 4.72
N GLY A 221 -16.25 -24.15 5.21
CA GLY A 221 -16.72 -24.06 6.59
C GLY A 221 -18.14 -24.63 6.79
N GLY A 222 -18.59 -24.65 8.05
CA GLY A 222 -19.93 -25.09 8.45
C GLY A 222 -20.04 -26.55 8.90
N ASN A 223 -21.24 -26.97 9.32
CA ASN A 223 -21.48 -28.32 9.89
C ASN A 223 -21.25 -29.49 8.92
N LYS A 224 -21.24 -29.21 7.61
CA LYS A 224 -20.99 -30.18 6.55
C LYS A 224 -19.79 -29.73 5.71
N ALA A 225 -18.71 -29.39 6.40
CA ALA A 225 -17.44 -29.04 5.77
C ALA A 225 -17.03 -30.11 4.75
N VAL A 226 -16.45 -29.64 3.66
CA VAL A 226 -15.83 -30.45 2.61
C VAL A 226 -14.37 -30.05 2.57
N THR A 227 -13.49 -31.02 2.75
CA THR A 227 -12.05 -30.85 2.64
C THR A 227 -11.56 -31.47 1.34
N LEU A 228 -10.86 -30.68 0.55
CA LEU A 228 -10.06 -31.12 -0.58
C LEU A 228 -8.61 -31.17 -0.13
N ASP A 229 -8.00 -32.34 -0.16
CA ASP A 229 -6.59 -32.55 0.17
C ASP A 229 -5.80 -32.84 -1.11
N GLY A 230 -5.01 -31.86 -1.54
CA GLY A 230 -4.15 -31.97 -2.72
C GLY A 230 -2.95 -32.91 -2.54
N THR A 231 -2.59 -33.26 -1.30
CA THR A 231 -1.49 -34.20 -1.02
C THR A 231 -1.92 -35.63 -1.31
N THR A 232 -3.11 -36.01 -0.88
CA THR A 232 -3.66 -37.36 -1.12
C THR A 232 -4.60 -37.43 -2.31
N GLY A 233 -4.99 -36.29 -2.88
CA GLY A 233 -6.03 -36.17 -3.90
C GLY A 233 -7.43 -36.50 -3.37
N THR A 234 -7.63 -36.53 -2.06
CA THR A 234 -8.89 -36.95 -1.46
C THR A 234 -9.88 -35.81 -1.30
N ILE A 235 -11.16 -36.15 -1.45
CA ILE A 235 -12.29 -35.29 -1.08
C ILE A 235 -12.94 -35.93 0.13
N THR A 236 -12.85 -35.26 1.28
CA THR A 236 -13.54 -35.68 2.50
C THR A 236 -14.76 -34.80 2.69
N GLY A 237 -15.94 -35.39 2.57
CA GLY A 237 -17.22 -34.74 2.81
C GLY A 237 -18.30 -35.79 3.01
N LYS A 238 -19.41 -35.44 3.68
CA LYS A 238 -20.51 -36.41 3.90
C LYS A 238 -21.21 -36.83 2.61
N ALA A 239 -21.26 -35.94 1.63
CA ALA A 239 -21.83 -36.20 0.32
C ALA A 239 -21.03 -35.45 -0.76
N ALA A 240 -20.73 -36.12 -1.87
CA ALA A 240 -20.16 -35.50 -3.05
C ALA A 240 -21.02 -35.86 -4.27
N ASN A 241 -21.47 -34.84 -5.01
CA ASN A 241 -22.14 -35.04 -6.30
C ASN A 241 -21.17 -34.62 -7.41
N ILE A 242 -20.80 -35.58 -8.26
CA ILE A 242 -19.85 -35.39 -9.36
C ILE A 242 -20.53 -35.86 -10.64
N GLY A 243 -20.95 -34.91 -11.47
CA GLY A 243 -21.57 -35.22 -12.76
C GLY A 243 -22.84 -36.07 -12.66
N GLY A 244 -23.62 -35.93 -11.58
CA GLY A 244 -24.86 -36.70 -11.34
C GLY A 244 -24.67 -37.98 -10.53
N VAL A 245 -23.44 -38.48 -10.36
CA VAL A 245 -23.13 -39.59 -9.44
C VAL A 245 -22.97 -39.01 -8.04
N THR A 246 -23.64 -39.61 -7.07
CA THR A 246 -23.56 -39.20 -5.66
C THR A 246 -22.86 -40.27 -4.84
N VAL A 247 -21.80 -39.88 -4.14
CA VAL A 247 -21.19 -40.67 -3.07
C VAL A 247 -21.78 -40.18 -1.76
N ASP A 248 -22.62 -40.99 -1.12
CA ASP A 248 -23.27 -40.70 0.16
C ASP A 248 -22.56 -41.47 1.28
N GLY A 249 -21.68 -40.77 2.00
CA GLY A 249 -20.96 -41.31 3.15
C GLY A 249 -21.83 -41.47 4.40
N THR A 250 -23.07 -40.97 4.42
CA THR A 250 -23.99 -41.18 5.56
C THR A 250 -24.59 -42.58 5.51
N ASN A 251 -25.06 -42.98 4.34
CA ASN A 251 -25.66 -44.30 4.12
C ASN A 251 -24.68 -45.31 3.50
N ASN A 252 -23.44 -44.89 3.21
CA ASN A 252 -22.39 -45.69 2.57
C ASN A 252 -22.78 -46.23 1.18
N HIS A 253 -23.42 -45.39 0.37
CA HIS A 253 -23.91 -45.74 -0.97
C HIS A 253 -23.26 -44.91 -2.07
N VAL A 254 -23.18 -45.48 -3.27
CA VAL A 254 -22.90 -44.77 -4.52
C VAL A 254 -24.13 -44.88 -5.41
N THR A 255 -24.78 -43.75 -5.69
CA THR A 255 -26.04 -43.69 -6.46
C THR A 255 -25.90 -42.78 -7.68
N GLY A 256 -26.90 -42.78 -8.57
CA GLY A 256 -26.87 -41.99 -9.81
C GLY A 256 -26.06 -42.63 -10.95
N LEU A 257 -25.60 -43.87 -10.77
CA LEU A 257 -24.99 -44.67 -11.84
C LEU A 257 -26.04 -45.03 -12.90
N ALA A 258 -25.75 -44.74 -14.17
CA ALA A 258 -26.70 -44.93 -15.27
C ALA A 258 -26.82 -46.37 -15.79
N ASN A 259 -25.87 -47.25 -15.44
CA ASN A 259 -25.86 -48.65 -15.91
C ASN A 259 -26.85 -49.51 -15.13
N THR A 260 -28.13 -49.48 -15.51
CA THR A 260 -29.21 -50.23 -14.84
C THR A 260 -29.62 -51.52 -15.55
N THR A 261 -29.07 -51.81 -16.73
CA THR A 261 -29.36 -53.02 -17.51
C THR A 261 -28.09 -53.87 -17.73
N TRP A 262 -28.25 -55.19 -17.86
CA TRP A 262 -27.13 -56.12 -18.08
C TRP A 262 -27.22 -56.77 -19.47
N ASP A 263 -26.15 -56.67 -20.26
CA ASP A 263 -26.06 -57.18 -21.63
C ASP A 263 -25.20 -58.45 -21.76
N GLY A 264 -24.68 -58.97 -20.64
CA GLY A 264 -23.80 -60.14 -20.62
C GLY A 264 -22.30 -59.82 -20.62
N ASN A 265 -21.90 -58.57 -20.86
CA ASN A 265 -20.49 -58.19 -20.99
C ASN A 265 -20.04 -57.25 -19.88
N ALA A 266 -19.04 -57.67 -19.10
CA ALA A 266 -18.46 -56.81 -18.08
C ALA A 266 -17.54 -55.75 -18.71
N VAL A 267 -17.71 -54.49 -18.30
CA VAL A 267 -16.76 -53.42 -18.61
C VAL A 267 -15.76 -53.33 -17.46
N SER A 268 -14.49 -53.64 -17.74
CA SER A 268 -13.44 -53.65 -16.73
C SER A 268 -13.29 -52.29 -16.03
N GLY A 269 -13.14 -52.32 -14.70
CA GLY A 269 -12.98 -51.13 -13.85
C GLY A 269 -14.26 -50.33 -13.59
N ARG A 270 -15.41 -50.73 -14.15
CA ARG A 270 -16.70 -50.06 -13.91
C ARG A 270 -17.49 -50.77 -12.80
N ALA A 271 -18.06 -50.00 -11.88
CA ALA A 271 -18.96 -50.53 -10.87
C ALA A 271 -20.30 -50.99 -11.49
N ALA A 272 -20.85 -52.10 -10.98
CA ALA A 272 -22.20 -52.56 -11.32
C ALA A 272 -23.25 -51.91 -10.41
N THR A 273 -24.48 -51.72 -10.91
CA THR A 273 -25.62 -51.31 -10.07
C THR A 273 -26.31 -52.53 -9.46
N GLU A 274 -27.09 -52.29 -8.39
CA GLU A 274 -27.95 -53.31 -7.79
C GLU A 274 -28.98 -53.86 -8.79
N ASP A 275 -29.46 -53.04 -9.73
CA ASP A 275 -30.35 -53.47 -10.82
C ASP A 275 -29.69 -54.51 -11.72
N GLN A 276 -28.43 -54.28 -12.13
CA GLN A 276 -27.68 -55.26 -12.92
C GLN A 276 -27.43 -56.56 -12.15
N LEU A 277 -27.07 -56.45 -10.87
CA LEU A 277 -26.86 -57.62 -10.02
C LEU A 277 -28.15 -58.42 -9.85
N LYS A 278 -29.29 -57.73 -9.73
CA LYS A 278 -30.61 -58.37 -9.68
C LYS A 278 -30.92 -59.15 -10.95
N VAL A 279 -30.66 -58.59 -12.14
CA VAL A 279 -30.87 -59.30 -13.42
C VAL A 279 -30.06 -60.61 -13.47
N VAL A 280 -28.80 -60.57 -13.04
CA VAL A 280 -27.94 -61.77 -12.99
C VAL A 280 -28.44 -62.77 -11.95
N ALA A 281 -28.83 -62.31 -10.76
CA ALA A 281 -29.38 -63.16 -9.71
C ALA A 281 -30.67 -63.86 -10.16
N ASP A 282 -31.58 -63.13 -10.83
CA ASP A 282 -32.82 -63.67 -11.37
C ASP A 282 -32.53 -64.69 -12.48
N ALA A 283 -31.57 -64.43 -13.37
CA ALA A 283 -31.15 -65.39 -14.39
C ALA A 283 -30.58 -66.68 -13.78
N ALA A 284 -29.73 -66.56 -12.74
CA ALA A 284 -29.16 -67.70 -12.03
C ALA A 284 -30.23 -68.52 -11.30
N ALA A 285 -31.20 -67.85 -10.66
CA ALA A 285 -32.30 -68.48 -9.94
C ALA A 285 -33.28 -69.22 -10.87
N ASN A 286 -33.37 -68.81 -12.13
CA ASN A 286 -34.29 -69.38 -13.12
C ASN A 286 -33.63 -70.34 -14.11
N GLN A 287 -32.44 -70.88 -13.79
CA GLN A 287 -31.84 -71.95 -14.58
C GLN A 287 -32.75 -73.19 -14.57
N THR A 288 -33.03 -73.72 -15.75
CA THR A 288 -33.86 -74.92 -15.94
C THR A 288 -33.21 -75.88 -16.91
N TRP A 289 -33.49 -77.16 -16.76
CA TRP A 289 -33.20 -78.18 -17.77
C TRP A 289 -34.52 -78.84 -18.22
N GLN A 290 -34.50 -79.58 -19.33
CA GLN A 290 -35.70 -80.22 -19.87
C GLN A 290 -35.59 -81.74 -19.78
N ILE A 291 -36.71 -82.40 -19.46
CA ILE A 291 -36.83 -83.85 -19.47
C ILE A 291 -38.00 -84.28 -20.36
N THR A 292 -37.75 -85.31 -21.18
CA THR A 292 -38.73 -85.91 -22.09
C THR A 292 -38.54 -87.41 -22.11
N ALA A 293 -39.65 -88.16 -22.02
CA ALA A 293 -39.65 -89.60 -22.26
C ALA A 293 -40.15 -89.88 -23.67
N ASP A 294 -39.37 -90.62 -24.45
CA ASP A 294 -39.72 -90.99 -25.82
C ASP A 294 -39.28 -92.43 -26.14
N LYS A 295 -39.90 -93.04 -27.16
CA LYS A 295 -39.43 -94.31 -27.71
C LYS A 295 -38.64 -94.06 -28.98
N ASP A 296 -37.57 -94.83 -29.18
CA ASP A 296 -36.96 -94.95 -30.49
C ASP A 296 -37.88 -95.78 -31.40
N ALA A 297 -38.15 -95.27 -32.61
CA ALA A 297 -38.98 -95.93 -33.61
C ALA A 297 -38.43 -97.31 -34.04
N ALA A 298 -37.12 -97.53 -33.96
CA ALA A 298 -36.48 -98.79 -34.32
C ALA A 298 -36.55 -99.87 -33.22
N THR A 299 -37.03 -99.52 -32.03
CA THR A 299 -37.06 -100.44 -30.89
C THR A 299 -38.48 -100.94 -30.61
N SER A 300 -38.58 -102.10 -29.98
CA SER A 300 -39.85 -102.64 -29.46
C SER A 300 -40.34 -101.95 -28.18
N GLY A 301 -39.61 -100.94 -27.69
CA GLY A 301 -39.99 -100.17 -26.51
C GLY A 301 -41.35 -99.48 -26.70
N LYS A 302 -42.13 -99.37 -25.63
CA LYS A 302 -43.46 -98.75 -25.64
C LYS A 302 -43.44 -97.46 -24.82
N GLN A 303 -43.63 -96.33 -25.48
CA GLN A 303 -43.94 -95.06 -24.80
C GLN A 303 -45.47 -94.98 -24.62
N THR A 304 -45.89 -94.62 -23.41
CA THR A 304 -47.30 -94.40 -23.06
C THR A 304 -47.49 -93.01 -22.48
N GLY A 305 -48.68 -92.43 -22.66
CA GLY A 305 -48.96 -91.02 -22.29
C GLY A 305 -48.62 -90.04 -23.40
N THR A 306 -48.70 -88.74 -23.11
CA THR A 306 -48.40 -87.66 -24.07
C THR A 306 -46.94 -87.23 -23.94
N LYS A 307 -46.20 -87.21 -25.05
CA LYS A 307 -44.84 -86.64 -25.10
C LYS A 307 -44.89 -85.15 -24.80
N THR A 308 -44.12 -84.68 -23.82
CA THR A 308 -44.01 -83.26 -23.47
C THR A 308 -42.63 -82.97 -22.93
N ASP A 309 -42.02 -81.88 -23.40
CA ASP A 309 -40.75 -81.38 -22.86
C ASP A 309 -41.05 -80.62 -21.56
N ALA A 310 -40.83 -81.29 -20.43
CA ALA A 310 -41.08 -80.71 -19.11
C ALA A 310 -39.86 -79.92 -18.63
N LYS A 311 -40.06 -78.65 -18.28
CA LYS A 311 -39.02 -77.82 -17.65
C LYS A 311 -38.87 -78.19 -16.17
N VAL A 312 -37.65 -78.51 -15.78
CA VAL A 312 -37.24 -78.82 -14.41
C VAL A 312 -36.41 -77.65 -13.89
N GLY A 313 -37.02 -76.81 -13.04
CA GLY A 313 -36.35 -75.69 -12.39
C GLY A 313 -35.75 -76.05 -11.03
N LYS A 314 -35.22 -75.05 -10.33
CA LYS A 314 -34.78 -75.21 -8.94
C LYS A 314 -35.95 -75.77 -8.11
N ASP A 315 -35.67 -76.77 -7.28
CA ASP A 315 -36.64 -77.45 -6.41
C ASP A 315 -37.71 -78.31 -7.12
N ALA A 316 -37.70 -78.39 -8.45
CA ALA A 316 -38.58 -79.31 -9.16
C ALA A 316 -38.18 -80.77 -8.90
N LYS A 317 -39.17 -81.62 -8.62
CA LYS A 317 -38.96 -83.05 -8.38
C LYS A 317 -39.16 -83.82 -9.68
N VAL A 318 -38.16 -84.59 -10.08
CA VAL A 318 -38.29 -85.62 -11.11
C VAL A 318 -38.44 -86.96 -10.40
N THR A 319 -39.51 -87.69 -10.71
CA THR A 319 -39.77 -89.02 -10.15
C THR A 319 -39.64 -90.06 -11.25
N MET A 320 -38.88 -91.12 -10.97
CA MET A 320 -38.73 -92.27 -11.87
C MET A 320 -39.32 -93.48 -11.16
N ILE A 321 -40.39 -94.03 -11.73
CA ILE A 321 -41.16 -95.12 -11.11
C ILE A 321 -40.88 -96.40 -11.89
N ALA A 322 -40.43 -97.44 -11.20
CA ALA A 322 -40.19 -98.73 -11.79
C ALA A 322 -41.52 -99.47 -12.05
N GLY A 323 -41.66 -100.08 -13.22
CA GLY A 323 -42.75 -101.03 -13.49
C GLY A 323 -42.46 -102.41 -12.88
N GLU A 324 -43.38 -103.35 -13.05
CA GLU A 324 -43.37 -104.66 -12.36
C GLU A 324 -42.11 -105.52 -12.59
N ASN A 325 -41.45 -105.38 -13.75
CA ASN A 325 -40.31 -106.21 -14.16
C ASN A 325 -38.97 -105.45 -14.21
N ILE A 326 -38.93 -104.20 -13.75
CA ILE A 326 -37.72 -103.38 -13.73
C ILE A 326 -37.43 -102.98 -12.28
N THR A 327 -36.15 -102.98 -11.91
CA THR A 327 -35.66 -102.36 -10.68
C THR A 327 -34.92 -101.09 -11.03
N ILE A 328 -35.19 -100.02 -10.27
CA ILE A 328 -34.45 -98.76 -10.31
C ILE A 328 -33.74 -98.62 -8.96
N ASN A 329 -32.41 -98.54 -8.98
CA ASN A 329 -31.61 -98.19 -7.81
C ASN A 329 -31.08 -96.75 -7.98
N GLN A 330 -31.42 -95.88 -7.02
CA GLN A 330 -30.91 -94.51 -6.97
C GLN A 330 -29.88 -94.40 -5.85
N ASN A 331 -28.66 -93.98 -6.19
CA ASN A 331 -27.65 -93.56 -5.23
C ASN A 331 -27.28 -92.10 -5.52
N GLU A 332 -27.86 -91.17 -4.78
CA GLU A 332 -27.78 -89.72 -5.05
C GLU A 332 -28.17 -89.36 -6.49
N ARG A 333 -27.19 -89.02 -7.34
CA ARG A 333 -27.34 -88.63 -8.75
C ARG A 333 -27.12 -89.79 -9.73
N ASP A 334 -26.72 -90.96 -9.24
CA ASP A 334 -26.47 -92.14 -10.04
C ASP A 334 -27.69 -93.08 -10.03
N PHE A 335 -28.22 -93.35 -11.21
CA PHE A 335 -29.38 -94.22 -11.41
C PHE A 335 -28.97 -95.46 -12.20
N THR A 336 -29.19 -96.64 -11.61
CA THR A 336 -28.94 -97.94 -12.27
C THR A 336 -30.26 -98.65 -12.51
N TYR A 337 -30.42 -99.17 -13.73
CA TYR A 337 -31.60 -99.91 -14.16
C TYR A 337 -31.22 -101.36 -14.43
N SER A 338 -32.03 -102.29 -13.93
CA SER A 338 -31.86 -103.71 -14.21
C SER A 338 -33.22 -104.38 -14.40
N LEU A 339 -33.23 -105.43 -15.22
CA LEU A 339 -34.36 -106.35 -15.27
C LEU A 339 -34.44 -107.14 -13.95
N ASN A 340 -35.66 -107.38 -13.45
CA ASN A 340 -35.86 -108.22 -12.27
C ASN A 340 -35.42 -109.67 -12.58
N LYS A 341 -34.90 -110.37 -11.57
CA LYS A 341 -34.53 -111.80 -11.73
C LYS A 341 -35.77 -112.66 -11.97
N ASP A 342 -36.87 -112.30 -11.33
CA ASP A 342 -38.18 -112.92 -11.48
C ASP A 342 -39.08 -112.00 -12.29
N LEU A 343 -39.54 -112.47 -13.45
CA LEU A 343 -40.46 -111.72 -14.32
C LEU A 343 -41.89 -112.17 -14.06
N VAL A 344 -42.76 -111.23 -13.75
CA VAL A 344 -44.18 -111.46 -13.43
C VAL A 344 -45.08 -110.75 -14.43
N ASN A 345 -46.35 -111.19 -14.51
CA ASN A 345 -47.40 -110.54 -15.31
C ASN A 345 -47.04 -110.29 -16.78
N MET A 346 -46.30 -111.22 -17.40
CA MET A 346 -45.99 -111.17 -18.83
C MET A 346 -47.05 -111.92 -19.65
N ASN A 347 -47.53 -111.29 -20.73
CA ASN A 347 -48.51 -111.93 -21.62
C ASN A 347 -47.90 -113.00 -22.54
N SER A 348 -46.66 -112.80 -22.98
CA SER A 348 -45.92 -113.74 -23.82
C SER A 348 -44.42 -113.44 -23.79
N ALA A 349 -43.61 -114.44 -24.08
CA ALA A 349 -42.19 -114.31 -24.36
C ALA A 349 -41.90 -114.99 -25.70
N SER A 350 -41.24 -114.28 -26.62
CA SER A 350 -40.83 -114.82 -27.93
C SER A 350 -39.32 -114.85 -27.99
N PHE A 351 -38.76 -116.03 -28.25
CA PHE A 351 -37.33 -116.25 -28.40
C PHE A 351 -37.05 -116.56 -29.87
N ASN A 352 -36.58 -115.56 -30.63
CA ASN A 352 -36.28 -115.74 -32.04
C ASN A 352 -34.82 -116.18 -32.18
N GLY A 353 -34.58 -117.43 -32.55
CA GLY A 353 -33.24 -117.98 -32.76
C GLY A 353 -32.98 -118.36 -34.21
N THR A 354 -31.81 -118.02 -34.73
CA THR A 354 -31.17 -118.69 -35.88
C THR A 354 -29.95 -119.47 -35.36
N GLY A 355 -30.09 -120.79 -35.19
CA GLY A 355 -29.06 -121.69 -34.63
C GLY A 355 -29.54 -122.56 -33.46
N ASN A 356 -28.64 -123.36 -32.85
CA ASN A 356 -28.90 -124.26 -31.72
C ASN A 356 -29.08 -123.49 -30.39
N ASN A 357 -30.17 -122.74 -30.24
CA ASN A 357 -30.50 -122.06 -28.99
C ASN A 357 -31.30 -122.99 -28.05
N THR A 358 -30.87 -123.13 -26.79
CA THR A 358 -31.56 -123.91 -25.76
C THR A 358 -32.31 -123.00 -24.78
N THR A 359 -33.63 -123.08 -24.75
CA THR A 359 -34.46 -122.51 -23.68
C THR A 359 -34.59 -123.55 -22.56
N VAL A 360 -34.20 -123.18 -21.34
CA VAL A 360 -34.37 -124.04 -20.16
C VAL A 360 -35.50 -123.45 -19.32
N ILE A 361 -36.64 -124.14 -19.28
CA ILE A 361 -37.75 -123.84 -18.38
C ILE A 361 -37.64 -124.82 -17.22
N ASN A 362 -37.13 -124.34 -16.08
CA ASN A 362 -37.17 -125.11 -14.85
C ASN A 362 -38.44 -124.69 -14.10
N GLY A 363 -39.41 -125.59 -14.05
CA GLY A 363 -40.60 -125.46 -13.21
C GLY A 363 -40.32 -125.93 -11.79
#